data_AF-M4F5T8-F1
#
_entry.id   AF-M4F5T8-F1
#
_cell.length_a   1.000
_cell.length_b   1.000
_cell.length_c   1.000
_cell.angle_alpha   90.00
_cell.angle_beta   90.00
_cell.angle_gamma   90.00
#
_symmetry.space_group_name_H-M   'P 1'
#
loop_
_entity.id
_entity.type
_entity.pdbx_description
1 polymer ?
#
loop_
_entity_poly.entity_id
_entity_poly.type
_entity_poly.pdbx_seq_one_letter_code
_entity_poly.pdbx_strand_id
1 'polypeptide(L)'
;MGEIEIAVRFSCPSWLSIIQAYVTPMLPRMHYVRPLGPAQQDILRHTAMRIVTARLARSEPPLGQEVVQYMLDTDNHVWSMRRSKANWFRVITFLSRAATIARWVHGIRTWVHPPTTVLVHLLLVAIVLCPHLVLPTVFMYAFLILALRFRCRGRFKVSSVDTRLSCVDSVAPDELDEEFDGFPATRPPEVVRIRYDRLRALAGRAQTLLGDVAAQGERIEALFNWKDPRATCIFVVFCLFASFLFYIVPFKIFVLGFGFYYIRHPRFRDDMPSVPANFFRRLPSMSDQIL
;
A
#
# COMPACT_ATOMS: atom_id res chain seq x y z
N MET A 1 -22.82 27.62 4.98
CA MET A 1 -22.08 26.81 3.98
C MET A 1 -22.45 25.37 4.22
N GLY A 2 -22.93 24.65 3.20
CA GLY A 2 -23.37 23.26 3.32
C GLY A 2 -22.28 22.30 2.86
N GLU A 3 -22.21 21.14 3.49
CA GLU A 3 -21.31 20.05 3.09
C GLU A 3 -22.01 19.21 2.01
N ILE A 4 -21.29 18.84 0.95
CA ILE A 4 -21.79 17.97 -0.12
C ILE A 4 -21.06 16.64 -0.02
N GLU A 5 -21.78 15.59 0.37
CA GLU A 5 -21.26 14.23 0.44
C GLU A 5 -21.59 13.47 -0.86
N ILE A 6 -20.55 13.04 -1.59
CA ILE A 6 -20.70 12.26 -2.83
C ILE A 6 -20.36 10.80 -2.53
N ALA A 7 -21.29 9.89 -2.78
CA ALA A 7 -21.07 8.45 -2.65
C ALA A 7 -21.13 7.76 -4.03
N VAL A 8 -20.01 7.16 -4.47
CA VAL A 8 -19.95 6.40 -5.72
C VAL A 8 -20.10 4.91 -5.42
N ARG A 9 -21.18 4.30 -5.92
CA ARG A 9 -21.42 2.86 -5.78
C ARG A 9 -21.11 2.11 -7.06
N PHE A 10 -20.02 1.34 -7.06
CA PHE A 10 -19.73 0.39 -8.13
C PHE A 10 -20.51 -0.91 -7.91
N SER A 11 -21.32 -1.30 -8.89
CA SER A 11 -22.02 -2.58 -8.90
C SER A 11 -21.49 -3.44 -10.04
N CYS A 12 -20.98 -4.63 -9.72
CA CYS A 12 -20.48 -5.59 -10.71
C CYS A 12 -21.40 -6.82 -10.71
N PRO A 13 -22.00 -7.18 -11.86
CA PRO A 13 -23.03 -8.21 -11.92
C PRO A 13 -22.50 -9.65 -11.81
N SER A 14 -21.23 -9.91 -12.15
CA SER A 14 -20.67 -11.26 -12.15
C SER A 14 -19.46 -11.40 -11.21
N TRP A 15 -19.54 -12.36 -10.29
CA TRP A 15 -18.44 -12.66 -9.36
C TRP A 15 -17.22 -13.25 -10.07
N LEU A 16 -17.43 -14.06 -11.10
CA LEU A 16 -16.36 -14.68 -11.88
C LEU A 16 -15.50 -13.64 -12.61
N SER A 17 -16.12 -12.59 -13.17
CA SER A 17 -15.38 -11.52 -13.84
C SER A 17 -14.50 -10.74 -12.87
N ILE A 18 -14.95 -10.54 -11.64
CA ILE A 18 -14.18 -9.87 -10.59
C ILE A 18 -12.99 -10.72 -10.17
N ILE A 19 -13.18 -12.03 -9.97
CA ILE A 19 -12.08 -12.95 -9.63
C ILE A 19 -11.06 -13.00 -10.78
N GLN A 20 -11.55 -13.09 -12.02
CA GLN A 20 -10.70 -13.06 -13.21
C GLN A 20 -9.94 -11.73 -13.33
N ALA A 21 -10.56 -10.61 -12.96
CA ALA A 21 -9.92 -9.30 -12.99
C ALA A 21 -8.64 -9.28 -12.15
N TYR A 22 -8.61 -9.93 -10.98
CA TYR A 22 -7.41 -10.01 -10.13
C TYR A 22 -6.23 -10.74 -10.79
N VAL A 23 -6.49 -11.67 -11.71
CA VAL A 23 -5.46 -12.44 -12.42
C VAL A 23 -5.03 -11.72 -13.70
N THR A 24 -5.94 -10.96 -14.32
CA THR A 24 -5.64 -10.22 -15.56
C THR A 24 -4.73 -9.01 -15.33
N PRO A 25 -3.77 -8.75 -16.24
CA PRO A 25 -2.95 -7.54 -16.18
C PRO A 25 -3.82 -6.28 -16.30
N MET A 26 -3.39 -5.19 -15.65
CA MET A 26 -4.14 -3.92 -15.66
C MET A 26 -4.00 -3.16 -16.97
N LEU A 27 -2.88 -3.36 -17.68
CA LEU A 27 -2.57 -2.66 -18.93
C LEU A 27 -2.46 -3.66 -20.09
N PRO A 28 -2.65 -3.21 -21.34
CA PRO A 28 -2.33 -4.02 -22.51
C PRO A 28 -0.85 -4.40 -22.56
N ARG A 29 -0.52 -5.58 -23.12
CA ARG A 29 0.86 -6.12 -23.18
C ARG A 29 1.89 -5.11 -23.69
N MET A 30 1.53 -4.30 -24.67
CA MET A 30 2.41 -3.28 -25.27
C MET A 30 3.05 -2.34 -24.22
N HIS A 31 2.31 -1.98 -23.17
CA HIS A 31 2.77 -1.01 -22.17
C HIS A 31 3.71 -1.61 -21.13
N TYR A 32 3.78 -2.95 -21.03
CA TYR A 32 4.79 -3.63 -20.20
C TYR A 32 6.12 -3.78 -20.95
N VAL A 33 6.07 -3.99 -22.26
CA VAL A 33 7.26 -4.08 -23.11
C VAL A 33 7.86 -2.69 -23.38
N ARG A 34 7.01 -1.68 -23.57
CA ARG A 34 7.40 -0.28 -23.77
C ARG A 34 6.61 0.60 -22.80
N PRO A 35 7.16 0.89 -21.61
CA PRO A 35 6.47 1.70 -20.63
C PRO A 35 6.25 3.12 -21.17
N LEU A 36 5.08 3.69 -20.87
CA LEU A 36 4.81 5.09 -21.15
C LEU A 36 5.77 5.96 -20.33
N GLY A 37 6.44 6.90 -20.99
CA GLY A 37 7.28 7.87 -20.29
C GLY A 37 6.45 8.74 -19.32
N PRO A 38 7.04 9.28 -18.26
CA PRO A 38 6.32 10.06 -17.25
C PRO A 38 5.53 11.22 -17.88
N ALA A 39 6.16 11.97 -18.80
CA ALA A 39 5.51 13.06 -19.53
C ALA A 39 4.28 12.60 -20.36
N GLN A 40 4.35 11.41 -20.98
CA GLN A 40 3.22 10.87 -21.75
C GLN A 40 2.07 10.46 -20.83
N GLN A 41 2.39 9.88 -19.66
CA GLN A 41 1.40 9.53 -18.65
C GLN A 41 0.68 10.79 -18.14
N ASP A 42 1.39 11.89 -17.93
CA ASP A 42 0.81 13.14 -17.47
C ASP A 42 -0.12 13.76 -18.52
N ILE A 43 0.27 13.74 -19.80
CA ILE A 43 -0.60 14.17 -20.90
C ILE A 43 -1.88 13.32 -20.97
N LEU A 44 -1.75 12.00 -20.83
CA LEU A 44 -2.90 11.08 -20.83
C LEU A 44 -3.81 11.33 -19.63
N ARG A 45 -3.24 11.60 -18.44
CA ARG A 45 -4.00 11.95 -17.23
C ARG A 45 -4.79 13.24 -17.43
N HIS A 46 -4.18 14.31 -17.93
CA HIS A 46 -4.88 15.57 -18.21
C HIS A 46 -5.99 15.39 -19.25
N THR A 47 -5.76 14.58 -20.28
CA THR A 47 -6.77 14.29 -21.30
C THR A 47 -7.95 13.51 -20.72
N ALA A 48 -7.67 12.47 -19.92
CA ALA A 48 -8.69 11.68 -19.24
C ALA A 48 -9.50 12.54 -18.27
N MET A 49 -8.83 13.40 -17.50
CA MET A 49 -9.46 14.37 -16.61
C MET A 49 -10.45 15.24 -17.37
N ARG A 50 -10.03 15.88 -18.47
CA ARG A 50 -10.91 16.73 -19.29
C ARG A 50 -12.15 15.99 -19.77
N ILE A 51 -12.01 14.72 -20.17
CA ILE A 51 -13.14 13.88 -20.58
C ILE A 51 -14.09 13.60 -19.42
N VAL A 52 -13.56 13.27 -18.24
CA VAL A 52 -14.35 13.00 -17.03
C VAL A 52 -15.07 14.27 -16.57
N THR A 53 -14.39 15.41 -16.53
CA THR A 53 -15.00 16.71 -16.21
C THR A 53 -16.13 17.04 -17.18
N ALA A 54 -15.93 16.88 -18.49
CA ALA A 54 -16.99 17.12 -19.48
C ALA A 54 -18.18 16.15 -19.35
N ARG A 55 -17.97 14.94 -18.82
CA ARG A 55 -19.06 13.99 -18.54
C ARG A 55 -19.80 14.33 -17.24
N LEU A 56 -19.08 14.67 -16.17
CA LEU A 56 -19.66 15.03 -14.87
C LEU A 56 -20.30 16.42 -14.85
N ALA A 57 -19.88 17.33 -15.73
CA ALA A 57 -20.60 18.58 -15.95
C ALA A 57 -22.02 18.38 -16.52
N ARG A 58 -22.28 17.19 -17.12
CA ARG A 58 -23.58 16.81 -17.68
C ARG A 58 -24.34 15.81 -16.79
N SER A 59 -23.81 15.45 -15.62
CA SER A 59 -24.56 14.61 -14.67
C SER A 59 -25.60 15.43 -13.91
N GLU A 60 -26.54 14.74 -13.28
CA GLU A 60 -27.50 15.35 -12.34
C GLU A 60 -27.14 14.91 -10.92
N PRO A 61 -26.68 15.81 -10.02
CA PRO A 61 -26.37 17.23 -10.24
C PRO A 61 -25.08 17.47 -11.05
N PRO A 62 -24.94 18.62 -11.73
CA PRO A 62 -23.74 18.95 -12.49
C PRO A 62 -22.60 19.28 -11.53
N LEU A 63 -21.45 18.61 -11.70
CA LEU A 63 -20.26 18.89 -10.90
C LEU A 63 -19.39 19.94 -11.59
N GLY A 64 -19.02 20.98 -10.84
CA GLY A 64 -18.10 22.01 -11.31
C GLY A 64 -16.70 21.47 -11.59
N GLN A 65 -15.98 22.12 -12.51
CA GLN A 65 -14.63 21.70 -12.89
C GLN A 65 -13.67 21.64 -11.70
N GLU A 66 -13.76 22.61 -10.78
CA GLU A 66 -12.97 22.66 -9.54
C GLU A 66 -13.17 21.41 -8.67
N VAL A 67 -14.44 20.99 -8.50
CA VAL A 67 -14.78 19.80 -7.70
C VAL A 67 -14.23 18.53 -8.35
N VAL A 68 -14.30 18.43 -9.68
CA VAL A 68 -13.78 17.27 -10.42
C VAL A 68 -12.24 17.24 -10.41
N GLN A 69 -11.58 18.40 -10.52
CA GLN A 69 -10.12 18.50 -10.44
C GLN A 69 -9.59 18.17 -9.05
N TYR A 70 -10.30 18.62 -8.02
CA TYR A 70 -10.06 18.23 -6.63
C TYR A 70 -10.28 16.72 -6.44
N MET A 71 -11.37 16.16 -6.98
CA MET A 71 -11.69 14.74 -6.87
C MET A 71 -10.69 13.81 -7.60
N LEU A 72 -10.08 14.28 -8.68
CA LEU A 72 -9.14 13.50 -9.48
C LEU A 72 -7.66 13.70 -9.06
N ASP A 73 -7.41 14.45 -7.98
CA ASP A 73 -6.10 14.67 -7.35
C ASP A 73 -4.99 14.93 -8.39
N THR A 74 -5.19 16.00 -9.17
CA THR A 74 -4.35 16.37 -10.33
C THR A 74 -2.92 16.79 -9.92
N ASP A 75 -2.72 17.11 -8.63
CA ASP A 75 -1.50 17.70 -8.09
C ASP A 75 -0.55 16.69 -7.43
N ASN A 76 -0.36 15.52 -8.04
CA ASN A 76 0.66 14.55 -7.59
C ASN A 76 2.10 15.10 -7.61
N HIS A 77 2.33 16.26 -8.23
CA HIS A 77 3.63 16.95 -8.29
C HIS A 77 3.73 18.22 -7.44
N VAL A 78 2.64 18.66 -6.80
CA VAL A 78 2.68 19.83 -5.90
C VAL A 78 2.85 19.34 -4.47
N TRP A 79 4.02 19.58 -3.89
CA TRP A 79 4.31 19.26 -2.49
C TRP A 79 3.35 20.02 -1.57
N SER A 80 2.67 19.28 -0.69
CA SER A 80 1.77 19.81 0.34
C SER A 80 2.20 19.28 1.70
N MET A 81 2.45 20.20 2.64
CA MET A 81 2.87 19.89 4.01
C MET A 81 1.86 18.95 4.71
N ARG A 82 0.56 19.13 4.45
CA ARG A 82 -0.52 18.28 4.96
C ARG A 82 -0.40 16.82 4.51
N ARG A 83 -0.12 16.59 3.22
CA ARG A 83 0.02 15.24 2.64
C ARG A 83 1.34 14.57 3.05
N SER A 84 2.41 15.35 3.20
CA SER A 84 3.68 14.88 3.78
C SER A 84 3.51 14.42 5.22
N LYS A 85 2.83 15.22 6.07
CA LYS A 85 2.50 14.84 7.46
C LYS A 85 1.66 13.56 7.52
N ALA A 86 0.62 13.44 6.69
CA ALA A 86 -0.22 12.23 6.65
C ALA A 86 0.57 10.97 6.24
N ASN A 87 1.42 11.07 5.20
CA ASN A 87 2.30 9.96 4.81
C ASN A 87 3.33 9.64 5.91
N TRP A 88 3.87 10.66 6.59
CA TRP A 88 4.80 10.50 7.70
C TRP A 88 4.17 9.77 8.90
N PHE A 89 2.93 10.10 9.27
CA PHE A 89 2.21 9.39 10.33
C PHE A 89 1.93 7.92 9.97
N ARG A 90 1.61 7.64 8.69
CA ARG A 90 1.46 6.25 8.21
C ARG A 90 2.76 5.47 8.34
N VAL A 91 3.90 6.09 7.98
CA VAL A 91 5.23 5.49 8.17
C VAL A 91 5.57 5.30 9.64
N ILE A 92 5.28 6.27 10.51
CA ILE A 92 5.48 6.14 11.96
C ILE A 92 4.64 4.98 12.53
N THR A 93 3.41 4.78 12.04
CA THR A 93 2.56 3.66 12.48
C THR A 93 3.18 2.31 12.11
N PHE A 94 3.79 2.20 10.93
CA PHE A 94 4.55 1.01 10.57
C PHE A 94 5.83 0.85 11.41
N LEU A 95 6.55 1.96 11.63
CA LEU A 95 7.79 1.97 12.39
C LEU A 95 7.57 1.65 13.88
N SER A 96 6.45 2.06 14.46
CA SER A 96 6.09 1.75 15.85
C SER A 96 5.75 0.27 16.04
N ARG A 97 5.14 -0.37 15.03
CA ARG A 97 4.96 -1.84 14.99
C ARG A 97 6.30 -2.54 14.88
N ALA A 98 7.18 -2.09 13.99
CA ALA A 98 8.54 -2.62 13.89
C ALA A 98 9.33 -2.45 15.20
N ALA A 99 9.20 -1.29 15.86
CA ALA A 99 9.80 -1.04 17.17
C ALA A 99 9.21 -1.95 18.27
N THR A 100 7.94 -2.31 18.19
CA THR A 100 7.31 -3.26 19.14
C THR A 100 7.85 -4.68 18.93
N ILE A 101 8.03 -5.12 17.69
CA ILE A 101 8.70 -6.38 17.37
C ILE A 101 10.16 -6.33 17.84
N ALA A 102 10.88 -5.24 17.58
CA ALA A 102 12.26 -5.07 18.02
C ALA A 102 12.39 -5.12 19.55
N ARG A 103 11.47 -4.49 20.29
CA ARG A 103 11.40 -4.59 21.76
C ARG A 103 11.08 -6.00 22.23
N TRP A 104 10.19 -6.73 21.53
CA TRP A 104 9.90 -8.12 21.84
C TRP A 104 11.11 -9.03 21.61
N VAL A 105 11.82 -8.87 20.49
CA VAL A 105 13.08 -9.57 20.21
C VAL A 105 14.14 -9.21 21.24
N HIS A 106 14.24 -7.95 21.63
CA HIS A 106 15.13 -7.51 22.70
C HIS A 106 14.77 -8.19 24.03
N GLY A 107 13.48 -8.27 24.37
CA GLY A 107 12.99 -8.99 25.55
C GLY A 107 13.29 -10.50 25.53
N ILE A 108 13.34 -11.11 24.34
CA ILE A 108 13.81 -12.49 24.16
C ILE A 108 15.31 -12.58 24.45
N ARG A 109 16.10 -11.64 23.93
CA ARG A 109 17.54 -11.59 24.13
C ARG A 109 17.92 -11.32 25.59
N THR A 110 17.14 -10.52 26.31
CA THR A 110 17.37 -10.18 27.72
C THR A 110 16.67 -11.13 28.70
N TRP A 111 16.05 -12.22 28.21
CA TRP A 111 15.44 -13.27 29.03
C TRP A 111 14.40 -12.75 30.04
N VAL A 112 13.66 -11.69 29.68
CA VAL A 112 12.63 -11.09 30.55
C VAL A 112 11.54 -12.09 30.92
N HIS A 113 11.20 -13.00 30.00
CA HIS A 113 10.24 -14.07 30.22
C HIS A 113 10.85 -15.44 29.85
N PRO A 114 11.45 -16.16 30.83
CA PRO A 114 12.14 -17.43 30.60
C PRO A 114 11.35 -18.52 29.85
N PRO A 115 10.03 -18.74 30.08
CA PRO A 115 9.31 -19.79 29.35
C PRO A 115 9.13 -19.46 27.87
N THR A 116 8.93 -18.19 27.52
CA THR A 116 8.74 -17.79 26.12
C THR A 116 10.07 -17.80 25.37
N THR A 117 11.18 -17.45 26.02
CA THR A 117 12.51 -17.56 25.41
C THR A 117 12.88 -19.01 25.14
N VAL A 118 12.70 -19.91 26.10
CA VAL A 118 12.96 -21.35 25.90
C VAL A 118 12.11 -21.90 24.76
N LEU A 119 10.82 -21.55 24.69
CA LEU A 119 9.96 -21.95 23.56
C LEU A 119 10.49 -21.44 22.22
N VAL A 120 10.94 -20.19 22.13
CA VAL A 120 11.52 -19.61 20.91
C VAL A 120 12.82 -20.33 20.51
N HIS A 121 13.67 -20.70 21.47
CA HIS A 121 14.90 -21.46 21.19
C HIS A 121 14.58 -22.88 20.72
N LEU A 122 13.59 -23.56 21.32
CA LEU A 122 13.12 -24.86 20.87
C LEU A 122 12.53 -24.79 19.45
N LEU A 123 11.75 -23.75 19.15
CA LEU A 123 11.24 -23.50 17.80
C LEU A 123 12.39 -23.26 16.80
N LEU A 124 13.41 -22.49 17.19
CA LEU A 124 14.59 -22.23 16.37
C LEU A 124 15.35 -23.53 16.07
N VAL A 125 15.56 -24.37 17.08
CA VAL A 125 16.20 -25.68 16.92
C VAL A 125 15.37 -26.58 15.99
N ALA A 126 14.05 -26.63 16.15
CA ALA A 126 13.16 -27.39 15.27
C ALA A 126 13.21 -26.89 13.81
N ILE A 127 13.29 -25.58 13.60
CA ILE A 127 13.43 -24.94 12.27
C ILE A 127 14.76 -25.32 11.61
N VAL A 128 15.86 -25.33 12.37
CA VAL A 128 17.20 -25.68 11.86
C VAL A 128 17.30 -27.18 11.54
N LEU A 129 16.71 -28.05 12.37
CA LEU A 129 16.70 -29.50 12.15
C LEU A 129 15.80 -29.91 10.98
N CYS A 130 14.69 -29.19 10.77
CA CYS A 130 13.69 -29.50 9.75
C CYS A 130 13.43 -28.31 8.82
N PRO A 131 14.41 -27.90 7.97
CA PRO A 131 14.25 -26.75 7.08
C PRO A 131 13.12 -26.93 6.05
N HIS A 132 12.77 -28.18 5.73
CA HIS A 132 11.67 -28.52 4.85
C HIS A 132 10.29 -28.19 5.44
N LEU A 133 10.15 -28.13 6.77
CA LEU A 133 8.90 -27.82 7.46
C LEU A 133 8.67 -26.32 7.70
N VAL A 134 9.67 -25.48 7.44
CA VAL A 134 9.61 -24.04 7.72
C VAL A 134 8.57 -23.34 6.86
N LEU A 135 8.62 -23.53 5.54
CA LEU A 135 7.64 -22.91 4.64
C LEU A 135 6.21 -23.41 4.88
N PRO A 136 5.95 -24.73 5.01
CA PRO A 136 4.61 -25.23 5.35
C PRO A 136 4.02 -24.63 6.62
N THR A 137 4.83 -24.54 7.69
CA THR A 137 4.38 -24.01 8.99
C THR A 137 4.12 -22.52 8.94
N VAL A 138 4.93 -21.73 8.22
CA VAL A 138 4.69 -20.29 8.01
C VAL A 138 3.38 -20.05 7.25
N PHE A 139 3.13 -20.76 6.16
CA PHE A 139 1.89 -20.63 5.40
C PHE A 139 0.65 -21.11 6.18
N MET A 140 0.79 -22.18 6.97
CA MET A 140 -0.27 -22.68 7.84
C MET A 140 -0.58 -21.69 8.97
N TYR A 141 0.44 -21.07 9.57
CA TYR A 141 0.26 -20.05 10.60
C TYR A 141 -0.40 -18.79 10.02
N ALA A 142 0.00 -18.35 8.82
CA ALA A 142 -0.68 -17.27 8.12
C ALA A 142 -2.16 -17.59 7.85
N PHE A 143 -2.46 -18.79 7.34
CA PHE A 143 -3.83 -19.27 7.15
C PHE A 143 -4.63 -19.24 8.47
N LEU A 144 -4.06 -19.77 9.56
CA LEU A 144 -4.70 -19.80 10.87
C LEU A 144 -4.98 -18.39 11.40
N ILE A 145 -4.02 -17.47 11.33
CA ILE A 145 -4.22 -16.07 11.74
C ILE A 145 -5.34 -15.43 10.93
N LEU A 146 -5.33 -15.58 9.61
CA LEU A 146 -6.37 -15.00 8.76
C LEU A 146 -7.74 -15.62 9.04
N ALA A 147 -7.82 -16.94 9.22
CA ALA A 147 -9.06 -17.65 9.53
C ALA A 147 -9.59 -17.33 10.94
N LEU A 148 -8.71 -17.12 11.93
CA LEU A 148 -9.09 -16.67 13.27
C LEU A 148 -9.61 -15.24 13.25
N ARG A 149 -8.94 -14.34 12.51
CA ARG A 149 -9.43 -12.97 12.29
C ARG A 149 -10.79 -12.95 11.57
N PHE A 150 -11.03 -13.89 10.65
CA PHE A 150 -12.35 -14.07 10.04
C PHE A 150 -13.41 -14.49 11.06
N ARG A 151 -13.11 -15.45 11.95
CA ARG A 151 -14.05 -15.89 12.99
C ARG A 151 -14.34 -14.81 14.03
N CYS A 152 -13.33 -14.01 14.39
CA CYS A 152 -13.48 -12.87 15.29
C CYS A 152 -14.20 -11.67 14.64
N ARG A 153 -14.57 -11.75 13.35
CA ARG A 153 -15.31 -10.72 12.60
C ARG A 153 -16.74 -10.52 13.09
N GLY A 154 -17.24 -11.34 14.01
CA GLY A 154 -18.60 -11.25 14.56
C GLY A 154 -18.93 -10.02 15.40
N ARG A 155 -18.00 -9.08 15.67
CA ARG A 155 -18.27 -7.90 16.52
C ARG A 155 -17.59 -6.58 16.11
N PHE A 156 -17.19 -6.43 14.85
CA PHE A 156 -16.76 -5.11 14.36
C PHE A 156 -17.75 -4.58 13.32
N LYS A 157 -18.59 -3.63 13.76
CA LYS A 157 -19.31 -2.73 12.87
C LYS A 157 -18.29 -2.06 11.95
N VAL A 158 -18.65 -1.96 10.68
CA VAL A 158 -17.95 -1.19 9.65
C VAL A 158 -17.61 0.18 10.24
N SER A 159 -16.34 0.39 10.60
CA SER A 159 -15.85 1.68 11.02
C SER A 159 -15.95 2.59 9.81
N SER A 160 -16.85 3.55 9.89
CA SER A 160 -16.79 4.76 9.09
C SER A 160 -15.35 5.26 9.06
N VAL A 161 -14.95 5.76 7.90
CA VAL A 161 -13.73 6.53 7.65
C VAL A 161 -13.30 7.27 8.92
N ASP A 162 -12.15 6.90 9.48
CA ASP A 162 -11.55 7.61 10.60
C ASP A 162 -11.09 8.99 10.13
N THR A 163 -11.93 10.00 10.39
CA THR A 163 -11.62 11.43 10.26
C THR A 163 -10.52 11.90 11.23
N ARG A 164 -9.99 11.01 12.06
CA ARG A 164 -8.86 11.27 12.97
C ARG A 164 -7.47 10.94 12.41
N LEU A 165 -7.36 10.42 11.18
CA LEU A 165 -6.05 10.25 10.54
C LEU A 165 -5.51 11.54 9.88
N SER A 166 -6.29 12.62 9.88
CA SER A 166 -5.94 13.90 9.22
C SER A 166 -5.35 14.97 10.16
N CYS A 167 -5.14 14.68 11.45
CA CYS A 167 -4.47 15.57 12.43
C CYS A 167 -4.79 17.07 12.25
N VAL A 168 -6.08 17.42 12.26
CA VAL A 168 -6.52 18.82 12.19
C VAL A 168 -6.31 19.56 13.52
N ASP A 169 -6.06 18.85 14.63
CA ASP A 169 -6.06 19.44 15.98
C ASP A 169 -4.68 19.57 16.65
N SER A 170 -3.56 19.54 15.92
CA SER A 170 -2.25 19.77 16.54
C SER A 170 -1.26 20.47 15.61
N VAL A 171 -1.45 21.78 15.45
CA VAL A 171 -0.42 22.69 14.92
C VAL A 171 0.13 23.48 16.11
N ALA A 172 1.44 23.42 16.32
CA ALA A 172 2.11 24.20 17.34
C ALA A 172 2.30 25.66 16.84
N PRO A 173 2.15 26.68 17.70
CA PRO A 173 2.26 28.08 17.31
C PRO A 173 3.64 28.47 16.75
N ASP A 174 4.69 27.67 16.98
CA ASP A 174 6.02 27.85 16.36
C ASP A 174 6.04 27.54 14.85
N GLU A 175 5.10 26.74 14.33
CA GLU A 175 4.96 26.51 12.86
C GLU A 175 4.26 27.70 12.16
N LEU A 176 3.61 28.57 12.93
CA LEU A 176 3.01 29.83 12.47
C LEU A 176 4.07 30.94 12.37
N ASP A 177 5.12 30.90 13.20
CA ASP A 177 6.16 31.95 13.22
C ASP A 177 7.11 31.89 12.00
N GLU A 178 7.22 30.74 11.33
CA GLU A 178 7.83 30.62 9.99
C GLU A 178 6.89 31.14 8.86
N GLU A 179 5.57 31.16 9.08
CA GLU A 179 4.60 31.80 8.19
C GLU A 179 4.51 33.33 8.41
N PHE A 180 5.02 33.82 9.54
CA PHE A 180 5.02 35.23 9.92
C PHE A 180 6.38 35.93 9.83
N ASP A 181 7.34 35.38 9.07
CA ASP A 181 8.45 36.21 8.59
C ASP A 181 7.90 37.29 7.64
N GLY A 182 7.89 38.53 8.11
CA GLY A 182 7.34 39.66 7.40
C GLY A 182 8.22 40.11 6.24
N PHE A 183 7.59 40.61 5.18
CA PHE A 183 8.30 41.40 4.18
C PHE A 183 8.67 42.78 4.77
N PRO A 184 9.94 43.23 4.63
CA PRO A 184 11.00 42.62 3.82
C PRO A 184 11.84 41.59 4.59
N ALA A 185 12.00 40.41 3.97
CA ALA A 185 12.90 39.36 4.41
C ALA A 185 14.35 39.86 4.50
N THR A 186 15.05 39.53 5.58
CA THR A 186 16.44 39.97 5.83
C THR A 186 17.49 39.23 4.99
N ARG A 187 17.08 38.32 4.10
CA ARG A 187 17.96 37.50 3.26
C ARG A 187 17.68 37.72 1.77
N PRO A 188 18.72 37.66 0.90
CA PRO A 188 18.54 37.89 -0.52
C PRO A 188 17.51 36.90 -1.12
N PRO A 189 16.47 37.40 -1.82
CA PRO A 189 15.27 36.64 -2.20
C PRO A 189 15.55 35.49 -3.18
N GLU A 190 16.62 35.62 -3.97
CA GLU A 190 17.03 34.61 -4.95
C GLU A 190 17.57 33.35 -4.28
N VAL A 191 18.30 33.50 -3.16
CA VAL A 191 18.89 32.37 -2.43
C VAL A 191 17.84 31.60 -1.65
N VAL A 192 16.83 32.30 -1.11
CA VAL A 192 15.70 31.69 -0.39
C VAL A 192 14.80 30.93 -1.36
N ARG A 193 14.48 31.51 -2.53
CA ARG A 193 13.72 30.82 -3.59
C ARG A 193 14.45 29.56 -4.08
N ILE A 194 15.74 29.66 -4.39
CA ILE A 194 16.50 28.49 -4.88
C ILE A 194 16.59 27.38 -3.81
N ARG A 195 16.71 27.72 -2.53
CA ARG A 195 16.74 26.73 -1.43
C ARG A 195 15.38 26.09 -1.20
N TYR A 196 14.32 26.90 -1.25
CA TYR A 196 12.95 26.44 -1.11
C TYR A 196 12.50 25.58 -2.30
N ASP A 197 12.83 25.96 -3.53
CA ASP A 197 12.50 25.17 -4.74
C ASP A 197 13.27 23.84 -4.77
N ARG A 198 14.53 23.83 -4.32
CA ARG A 198 15.31 22.59 -4.18
C ARG A 198 14.78 21.68 -3.08
N LEU A 199 14.40 22.23 -1.91
CA LEU A 199 13.77 21.47 -0.83
C LEU A 199 12.39 20.97 -1.25
N ARG A 200 11.60 21.74 -1.99
CA ARG A 200 10.28 21.37 -2.51
C ARG A 200 10.36 20.25 -3.53
N ALA A 201 11.35 20.29 -4.43
CA ALA A 201 11.59 19.22 -5.40
C ALA A 201 12.11 17.92 -4.75
N LEU A 202 12.97 18.02 -3.73
CA LEU A 202 13.45 16.86 -2.98
C LEU A 202 12.36 16.28 -2.05
N ALA A 203 11.57 17.14 -1.41
CA ALA A 203 10.48 16.74 -0.54
C ALA A 203 9.32 16.12 -1.32
N GLY A 204 9.03 16.58 -2.55
CA GLY A 204 8.07 15.90 -3.44
C GLY A 204 8.51 14.48 -3.81
N ARG A 205 9.81 14.26 -4.06
CA ARG A 205 10.38 12.92 -4.30
C ARG A 205 10.40 12.05 -3.04
N ALA A 206 10.70 12.62 -1.88
CA ALA A 206 10.65 11.89 -0.62
C ALA A 206 9.19 11.53 -0.23
N GLN A 207 8.24 12.44 -0.45
CA GLN A 207 6.82 12.24 -0.17
C GLN A 207 6.19 11.16 -1.07
N THR A 208 6.59 11.08 -2.34
CA THR A 208 6.17 10.03 -3.25
C THR A 208 6.74 8.67 -2.83
N LEU A 209 8.03 8.60 -2.48
CA LEU A 209 8.64 7.37 -1.96
C LEU A 209 8.04 6.91 -0.62
N LEU A 210 7.82 7.84 0.31
CA LEU A 210 7.14 7.56 1.58
C LEU A 210 5.69 7.10 1.35
N GLY A 211 5.00 7.71 0.39
CA GLY A 211 3.65 7.32 -0.03
C GLY A 211 3.62 5.90 -0.61
N ASP A 212 4.60 5.54 -1.44
CA ASP A 212 4.71 4.20 -2.02
C ASP A 212 4.98 3.14 -0.96
N VAL A 213 5.87 3.42 0.00
CA VAL A 213 6.17 2.51 1.13
C VAL A 213 4.94 2.37 2.05
N ALA A 214 4.26 3.48 2.36
CA ALA A 214 3.03 3.45 3.15
C ALA A 214 1.93 2.65 2.43
N ALA A 215 1.74 2.86 1.12
CA ALA A 215 0.76 2.13 0.32
C ALA A 215 1.05 0.62 0.27
N GLN A 216 2.32 0.21 0.19
CA GLN A 216 2.70 -1.20 0.28
C GLN A 216 2.37 -1.80 1.64
N GLY A 217 2.65 -1.08 2.73
CA GLY A 217 2.31 -1.50 4.10
C GLY A 217 0.80 -1.62 4.31
N GLU A 218 0.03 -0.66 3.83
CA GLU A 218 -1.43 -0.65 3.91
C GLU A 218 -2.07 -1.79 3.11
N ARG A 219 -1.51 -2.17 1.96
CA ARG A 219 -2.00 -3.31 1.17
C ARG A 219 -1.81 -4.63 1.91
N ILE A 220 -0.68 -4.78 2.61
CA ILE A 220 -0.44 -5.94 3.48
C ILE A 220 -1.44 -5.92 4.63
N GLU A 221 -1.62 -4.78 5.29
CA GLU A 221 -2.58 -4.67 6.39
C GLU A 221 -4.03 -4.92 5.97
N ALA A 222 -4.44 -4.42 4.80
CA ALA A 222 -5.77 -4.65 4.22
C ALA A 222 -6.03 -6.14 4.01
N LEU A 223 -5.00 -6.90 3.59
CA LEU A 223 -5.05 -8.34 3.43
C LEU A 223 -5.30 -9.06 4.77
N PHE A 224 -4.57 -8.66 5.82
CA PHE A 224 -4.68 -9.26 7.16
C PHE A 224 -5.91 -8.80 7.95
N ASN A 225 -6.47 -7.62 7.66
CA ASN A 225 -7.64 -7.05 8.33
C ASN A 225 -8.96 -7.39 7.62
N TRP A 226 -8.95 -8.22 6.57
CA TRP A 226 -10.14 -8.59 5.80
C TRP A 226 -10.90 -7.39 5.20
N LYS A 227 -10.18 -6.29 4.89
CA LYS A 227 -10.79 -5.08 4.31
C LYS A 227 -11.45 -5.39 2.96
N ASP A 228 -10.78 -6.21 2.16
CA ASP A 228 -11.32 -6.82 0.94
C ASP A 228 -11.57 -8.32 1.16
N PRO A 229 -12.80 -8.75 1.50
CA PRO A 229 -13.06 -10.15 1.81
C PRO A 229 -12.80 -11.09 0.63
N ARG A 230 -12.85 -10.56 -0.61
CA ARG A 230 -12.60 -11.31 -1.84
C ARG A 230 -11.13 -11.61 -2.03
N ALA A 231 -10.29 -10.57 -1.98
CA ALA A 231 -8.86 -10.70 -2.13
C ALA A 231 -8.26 -11.52 -0.97
N THR A 232 -8.67 -11.24 0.27
CA THR A 232 -8.23 -12.03 1.42
C THR A 232 -8.65 -13.50 1.31
N CYS A 233 -9.85 -13.83 0.81
CA CYS A 233 -10.27 -15.22 0.59
C CYS A 233 -9.37 -15.94 -0.43
N ILE A 234 -9.08 -15.32 -1.58
CA ILE A 234 -8.16 -15.87 -2.59
C ILE A 234 -6.78 -16.13 -1.96
N PHE A 235 -6.30 -15.18 -1.15
CA PHE A 235 -5.02 -15.31 -0.45
C PHE A 235 -5.02 -16.42 0.61
N VAL A 236 -6.10 -16.60 1.38
CA VAL A 236 -6.26 -17.68 2.36
C VAL A 236 -6.21 -19.04 1.68
N VAL A 237 -6.94 -19.22 0.57
CA VAL A 237 -6.90 -20.45 -0.22
C VAL A 237 -5.50 -20.70 -0.79
N PHE A 238 -4.84 -19.64 -1.28
CA PHE A 238 -3.45 -19.72 -1.73
C PHE A 238 -2.50 -20.14 -0.60
N CYS A 239 -2.61 -19.57 0.60
CA CYS A 239 -1.79 -19.97 1.75
C CYS A 239 -2.01 -21.44 2.12
N LEU A 240 -3.25 -21.92 2.11
CA LEU A 240 -3.56 -23.31 2.40
C LEU A 240 -2.96 -24.24 1.34
N PHE A 241 -3.15 -23.92 0.06
CA PHE A 241 -2.58 -24.69 -1.04
C PHE A 241 -1.05 -24.68 -1.03
N ALA A 242 -0.44 -23.51 -0.80
CA ALA A 242 1.01 -23.39 -0.69
C ALA A 242 1.55 -24.21 0.49
N SER A 243 0.89 -24.18 1.65
CA SER A 243 1.27 -25.00 2.81
C SER A 243 1.27 -26.49 2.46
N PHE A 244 0.22 -26.98 1.81
CA PHE A 244 0.13 -28.37 1.35
C PHE A 244 1.20 -28.72 0.31
N LEU A 245 1.42 -27.84 -0.67
CA LEU A 245 2.41 -28.03 -1.72
C LEU A 245 3.83 -28.12 -1.14
N PHE A 246 4.21 -27.21 -0.26
CA PHE A 246 5.52 -27.21 0.39
C PHE A 246 5.68 -28.35 1.40
N TYR A 247 4.57 -28.92 1.90
CA TYR A 247 4.62 -30.10 2.76
C TYR A 247 4.97 -31.36 1.95
N ILE A 248 4.42 -31.48 0.74
CA ILE A 248 4.67 -32.62 -0.16
C ILE A 248 6.01 -32.47 -0.90
N VAL A 249 6.29 -31.28 -1.40
CA VAL A 249 7.48 -31.01 -2.23
C VAL A 249 8.63 -30.59 -1.33
N PRO A 250 9.74 -31.36 -1.28
CA PRO A 250 10.89 -30.97 -0.47
C PRO A 250 11.48 -29.65 -0.96
N PHE A 251 11.84 -28.77 -0.02
CA PHE A 251 12.36 -27.43 -0.30
C PHE A 251 13.49 -27.40 -1.35
N LYS A 252 14.35 -28.42 -1.36
CA LYS A 252 15.44 -28.56 -2.33
C LYS A 252 14.93 -28.59 -3.79
N ILE A 253 13.86 -29.35 -4.06
CA ILE A 253 13.27 -29.44 -5.40
C ILE A 253 12.65 -28.10 -5.79
N PHE A 254 12.01 -27.41 -4.84
CA PHE A 254 11.47 -26.08 -5.09
C PHE A 254 12.57 -25.06 -5.42
N VAL A 255 13.66 -25.01 -4.64
CA VAL A 255 14.79 -24.11 -4.91
C VAL A 255 15.45 -24.43 -6.25
N LEU A 256 15.62 -25.72 -6.56
CA LEU A 256 16.18 -26.16 -7.83
C LEU A 256 15.27 -25.74 -9.00
N GLY A 257 13.96 -26.00 -8.91
CA GLY A 257 12.98 -25.62 -9.93
C GLY A 257 12.89 -24.10 -10.10
N PHE A 258 12.86 -23.34 -9.00
CA PHE A 258 12.88 -21.88 -9.02
C PHE A 258 14.18 -21.34 -9.63
N GLY A 259 15.33 -21.94 -9.30
CA GLY A 259 16.62 -21.60 -9.87
C GLY A 259 16.67 -21.82 -11.39
N PHE A 260 16.22 -22.98 -11.86
CA PHE A 260 16.10 -23.25 -13.30
C PHE A 260 15.10 -22.30 -13.98
N TYR A 261 13.97 -22.00 -13.34
CA TYR A 261 13.00 -21.04 -13.86
C TYR A 261 13.57 -19.62 -13.94
N TYR A 262 14.36 -19.19 -12.95
CA TYR A 262 14.99 -17.88 -12.93
C TYR A 262 16.08 -17.75 -14.00
N ILE A 263 16.89 -18.80 -14.18
CA ILE A 263 17.97 -18.87 -15.17
C ILE A 263 17.42 -19.22 -16.57
N ARG A 264 16.09 -19.38 -16.73
CA ARG A 264 15.47 -19.71 -18.03
C ARG A 264 15.92 -18.76 -19.12
N HIS A 265 16.21 -19.33 -20.29
CA HIS A 265 16.67 -18.61 -21.46
C HIS A 265 15.72 -17.45 -21.79
N PRO A 266 16.21 -16.26 -22.20
CA PRO A 266 15.38 -15.07 -22.42
C PRO A 266 14.18 -15.29 -23.34
N ARG A 267 14.30 -16.21 -24.30
CA ARG A 267 13.21 -16.59 -25.23
C ARG A 267 11.97 -17.18 -24.52
N PHE A 268 12.14 -17.76 -23.33
CA PHE A 268 11.07 -18.29 -22.51
C PHE A 268 10.68 -17.34 -21.37
N ARG A 269 11.25 -16.13 -21.30
CA ARG A 269 10.84 -15.13 -20.32
C ARG A 269 9.61 -14.42 -20.83
N ASP A 270 8.51 -14.57 -20.11
CA ASP A 270 7.28 -13.83 -20.38
C ASP A 270 7.49 -12.35 -20.05
N ASP A 271 7.13 -11.46 -20.97
CA ASP A 271 7.21 -10.00 -20.79
C ASP A 271 6.08 -9.45 -19.88
N MET A 272 5.22 -10.33 -19.37
CA MET A 272 4.04 -9.97 -18.59
C MET A 272 4.33 -10.04 -17.08
N PRO A 273 3.77 -9.13 -16.28
CA PRO A 273 3.92 -9.18 -14.83
C PRO A 273 3.35 -10.48 -14.26
N SER A 274 4.02 -11.01 -13.23
CA SER A 274 3.55 -12.22 -12.56
C SER A 274 2.17 -12.02 -11.95
N VAL A 275 1.36 -13.08 -11.96
CA VAL A 275 0.02 -13.11 -11.33
C VAL A 275 0.01 -12.56 -9.90
N PRO A 276 0.94 -12.95 -8.99
CA PRO A 276 0.98 -12.35 -7.64
C PRO A 276 1.26 -10.85 -7.66
N ALA A 277 2.14 -10.36 -8.55
CA ALA A 277 2.40 -8.92 -8.65
C ALA A 277 1.18 -8.13 -9.14
N ASN A 278 0.39 -8.69 -10.07
CA ASN A 278 -0.89 -8.10 -10.49
C ASN A 278 -1.91 -8.08 -9.36
N PHE A 279 -2.01 -9.17 -8.61
CA PHE A 279 -2.90 -9.27 -7.44
C PHE A 279 -2.56 -8.20 -6.39
N PHE A 280 -1.28 -8.06 -6.02
CA PHE A 280 -0.83 -7.05 -5.06
C PHE A 280 -1.06 -5.61 -5.54
N ARG A 281 -0.90 -5.34 -6.84
CA ARG A 281 -1.16 -4.00 -7.40
C ARG A 281 -2.63 -3.62 -7.41
N ARG A 282 -3.55 -4.59 -7.40
CA ARG A 282 -5.00 -4.38 -7.38
C ARG A 282 -5.59 -4.31 -5.98
N LEU A 283 -4.81 -4.58 -4.93
CA LEU A 283 -5.25 -4.39 -3.55
C LEU A 283 -5.43 -2.90 -3.26
N PRO A 284 -6.53 -2.49 -2.59
CA PRO A 284 -6.80 -1.10 -2.28
C PRO A 284 -5.71 -0.55 -1.35
N SER A 285 -5.13 0.57 -1.72
CA SER A 285 -4.28 1.39 -0.84
C SER A 285 -5.09 2.55 -0.28
N MET A 286 -4.80 2.99 0.95
CA MET A 286 -5.48 4.15 1.54
C MET A 286 -5.00 5.46 0.90
N SER A 287 -4.01 5.41 -0.01
CA SER A 287 -3.71 6.51 -0.94
C SER A 287 -4.93 6.92 -1.75
N ASP A 288 -5.75 5.94 -2.16
CA ASP A 288 -6.88 6.15 -3.07
C ASP A 288 -8.12 6.66 -2.32
N GLN A 289 -8.02 6.77 -0.98
CA GLN A 289 -9.05 7.32 -0.10
C GLN A 289 -8.68 8.71 0.44
N ILE A 290 -7.49 9.23 0.11
CA ILE A 290 -7.15 10.63 0.39
C ILE A 290 -7.71 11.46 -0.75
N LEU A 291 -8.89 12.02 -0.51
CA LEU A 291 -9.43 13.21 -1.16
C LEU A 291 -9.22 14.41 -0.24
#